data_AF-A0A7K4GVP2-F1
#
_entry.id   AF-A0A7K4GVP2-F1
#
_cell.length_a   1.000
_cell.length_b   1.000
_cell.length_c   1.000
_cell.angle_alpha   90.00
_cell.angle_beta   90.00
_cell.angle_gamma   90.00
#
_symmetry.space_group_name_H-M   'P 1'
#
loop_
_entity.id
_entity.type
_entity.pdbx_description
1 polymer ?
#
loop_
_entity_poly.entity_id
_entity_poly.type
_entity_poly.pdbx_seq_one_letter_code
_entity_poly.pdbx_strand_id
1 'polypeptide(L)' 'MLKAYDAGIECVGILKGWRGFVENQTIPLDIAEHDDLHTVGGTILYTSRTNPFKGVESKEERAKELTKKFEEL' A
#
# COMPACT_ATOMS: atom_id res chain seq x y z
N MET A 1 -13.36 0.16 0.03
CA MET A 1 -13.39 -0.83 1.12
C MET A 1 -14.69 -1.64 1.07
N LEU A 2 -15.86 -1.00 0.95
CA LEU A 2 -17.17 -1.69 0.85
C LEU A 2 -17.19 -2.89 -0.11
N LYS A 3 -16.76 -2.71 -1.36
CA LYS A 3 -16.70 -3.80 -2.36
C LYS A 3 -15.82 -5.00 -1.96
N ALA A 4 -14.72 -4.75 -1.25
CA ALA A 4 -13.82 -5.82 -0.83
C ALA A 4 -14.41 -6.58 0.36
N TYR A 5 -15.04 -5.86 1.28
CA TYR A 5 -15.77 -6.46 2.41
C TYR A 5 -16.98 -7.28 1.97
N ASP A 6 -17.75 -6.80 0.99
CA ASP A 6 -18.85 -7.58 0.39
C ASP A 6 -18.35 -8.90 -0.22
N ALA A 7 -17.09 -8.93 -0.66
CA ALA A 7 -16.42 -10.12 -1.19
C ALA A 7 -15.69 -10.94 -0.11
N GLY A 8 -15.74 -10.54 1.17
CA GLY A 8 -15.03 -11.20 2.27
C GLY A 8 -13.51 -11.04 2.22
N ILE A 9 -13.00 -10.00 1.54
CA ILE A 9 -11.57 -9.74 1.35
C ILE A 9 -11.10 -8.68 2.35
N GLU A 10 -10.07 -9.03 3.11
CA GLU A 10 -9.37 -8.08 3.99
C GLU A 10 -8.49 -7.13 3.17
N CYS A 11 -8.51 -5.86 3.55
CA CYS A 11 -7.75 -4.81 2.87
C CYS A 11 -6.59 -4.35 3.73
N VAL A 12 -5.39 -4.31 3.15
CA VAL A 12 -4.20 -3.75 3.77
C VAL A 12 -3.81 -2.48 3.03
N GLY A 13 -3.71 -1.37 3.76
CA GLY A 13 -3.32 -0.06 3.25
C GLY A 13 -1.81 0.13 3.33
N ILE A 14 -1.18 0.49 2.21
CA ILE A 14 0.25 0.79 2.17
C ILE A 14 0.47 2.29 2.38
N LEU A 15 1.22 2.66 3.41
CA LEU A 15 1.52 4.05 3.72
C LEU A 15 2.54 4.64 2.74
N LYS A 16 2.44 5.94 2.46
CA LYS A 16 3.40 6.72 1.65
C LYS A 16 3.69 6.08 0.28
N GLY A 17 2.75 5.33 -0.32
CA GLY A 17 2.93 4.69 -1.62
C GLY A 17 4.17 3.79 -1.71
N TRP A 18 4.98 3.96 -2.76
CA TRP A 18 6.17 3.13 -3.00
C TRP A 18 7.20 3.16 -1.86
N ARG A 19 7.27 4.26 -1.10
CA ARG A 19 8.17 4.32 0.05
C ARG A 19 7.75 3.34 1.14
N GLY A 20 6.49 3.37 1.55
CA GLY A 20 6.04 2.43 2.58
C GLY A 20 5.99 1.00 2.09
N PHE A 21 5.77 0.76 0.80
CA PHE A 21 5.93 -0.59 0.26
C PHE A 21 7.37 -1.12 0.40
N VAL A 22 8.39 -0.29 0.14
CA VAL A 22 9.79 -0.69 0.33
C VAL A 22 10.16 -0.85 1.80
N GLU A 23 9.57 -0.04 2.67
CA GLU A 23 9.80 -0.01 4.12
C GLU A 23 8.83 -0.93 4.92
N ASN A 24 7.98 -1.72 4.25
CA ASN A 24 6.90 -2.52 4.86
C ASN A 24 6.01 -1.74 5.85
N GLN A 25 5.69 -0.48 5.55
CA GLN A 25 4.76 0.35 6.31
C GLN A 25 3.33 0.12 5.83
N THR A 26 2.59 -0.72 6.55
CA THR A 26 1.19 -1.02 6.26
C THR A 26 0.29 -0.79 7.47
N ILE A 27 -0.98 -0.57 7.19
CA ILE A 27 -2.05 -0.47 8.18
C ILE A 27 -3.24 -1.34 7.74
N PRO A 28 -3.96 -1.98 8.66
CA PRO A 28 -5.23 -2.60 8.32
C PRO A 28 -6.23 -1.52 7.89
N LEU A 29 -7.05 -1.83 6.88
CA LEU A 29 -8.12 -0.95 6.43
C LEU A 29 -9.46 -1.55 6.86
N ASP A 30 -9.87 -1.22 8.08
CA ASP A 30 -11.20 -1.55 8.59
C ASP A 30 -12.24 -0.52 8.11
N ILE A 31 -13.40 -1.01 7.68
CA ILE A 31 -14.54 -0.18 7.27
C ILE A 31 -15.08 0.61 8.45
N ALA A 32 -15.14 0.00 9.64
CA ALA A 32 -15.73 0.65 10.81
C ALA A 32 -14.94 1.91 11.23
N GLU A 33 -13.61 1.89 11.06
CA GLU A 33 -12.74 3.02 11.41
C GLU A 33 -12.73 4.13 10.33
N HIS A 34 -13.15 3.84 9.10
CA HIS A 34 -12.86 4.66 7.93
C HIS A 34 -14.09 5.06 7.09
N ASP A 35 -15.31 4.92 7.63
CA ASP A 35 -16.57 5.17 6.91
C ASP A 35 -16.73 6.66 6.49
N ASP A 36 -16.18 7.58 7.28
CA ASP A 36 -16.31 9.02 7.05
C ASP A 36 -15.27 9.62 6.09
N LEU A 37 -14.44 8.78 5.44
CA LEU A 37 -13.37 9.27 4.55
C LEU A 37 -13.85 10.18 3.43
N HIS A 38 -15.09 9.99 2.98
CA HIS A 38 -15.71 10.78 1.92
C HIS A 38 -15.85 12.27 2.28
N THR A 39 -15.81 12.62 3.57
CA THR A 39 -15.85 14.00 4.08
C THR A 39 -14.48 14.66 4.19
N VAL A 40 -13.40 13.88 4.08
CA VAL A 40 -12.02 14.32 4.32
C VAL A 40 -11.28 14.43 2.99
N GLY A 41 -10.62 15.58 2.76
CA GLY A 41 -9.75 15.76 1.60
C GLY A 41 -8.39 15.08 1.75
N GLY A 42 -7.76 14.72 0.62
CA GLY A 42 -6.42 14.13 0.59
C GLY A 42 -6.45 12.61 0.62
N THR A 43 -5.43 11.99 1.23
CA THR A 43 -5.33 10.53 1.36
C THR A 43 -4.82 10.15 2.74
N ILE A 44 -5.56 9.26 3.42
CA ILE A 44 -5.17 8.72 4.74
C ILE A 44 -3.87 7.91 4.69
N LEU A 45 -3.54 7.37 3.51
CA LEU A 45 -2.34 6.59 3.31
C LEU A 45 -1.11 7.47 3.04
N TYR A 46 -1.28 8.78 2.93
CA TYR A 46 -0.22 9.70 2.48
C TYR A 46 0.34 9.35 1.09
N THR A 47 1.29 10.14 0.62
CA THR A 47 1.96 9.91 -0.66
C THR A 47 3.46 10.17 -0.54
N SER A 48 4.24 9.53 -1.41
CA SER A 48 5.67 9.81 -1.53
C SER A 48 6.08 9.88 -2.99
N ARG A 49 7.18 10.60 -3.26
CA ARG A 49 7.83 10.65 -4.57
C ARG A 49 9.01 9.68 -4.62
N THR A 50 8.80 8.45 -4.19
CA THR A 50 9.83 7.39 -4.22
C THR A 50 9.70 6.59 -5.51
N ASN A 51 10.76 6.56 -6.31
CA ASN A 51 10.86 5.66 -7.46
C ASN A 51 11.65 4.41 -7.05
N PRO A 52 11.00 3.24 -6.88
CA PRO A 52 11.65 2.02 -6.44
C PRO A 52 12.63 1.44 -7.47
N PHE A 53 12.57 1.90 -8.72
CA PHE A 53 13.42 1.45 -9.83
C PHE A 53 14.49 2.46 -10.24
N LYS A 54 14.70 3.53 -9.45
CA LYS A 54 15.74 4.52 -9.77
C LYS A 54 17.11 4.01 -9.35
N GLY A 55 18.05 3.96 -10.30
CA GLY A 55 19.46 3.61 -10.03
C GLY A 55 19.72 2.13 -9.81
N VAL A 56 18.79 1.24 -10.18
CA VAL A 56 18.98 -0.21 -10.13
C VAL A 56 19.50 -0.73 -11.46
N GLU A 57 20.52 -1.60 -11.41
CA GLU A 57 21.13 -2.22 -12.60
C GLU A 57 20.16 -3.18 -13.30
N SER A 58 19.39 -3.95 -12.52
CA SER A 58 18.35 -4.84 -13.04
C SER A 58 16.99 -4.54 -12.42
N LYS A 59 16.03 -4.12 -13.26
CA LYS A 59 14.65 -3.90 -12.85
C LYS A 59 13.95 -5.20 -12.43
N GLU A 60 14.38 -6.32 -13.00
CA GLU A 60 13.81 -7.65 -12.75
C GLU A 60 14.15 -8.15 -11.35
N GLU A 61 15.38 -7.93 -10.90
CA GLU A 61 15.81 -8.30 -9.55
C GLU A 61 15.08 -7.50 -8.48
N ARG A 62 14.94 -6.19 -8.72
CA ARG A 62 14.18 -5.32 -7.82
C ARG A 62 12.70 -5.71 -7.78
N ALA A 63 12.13 -6.09 -8.92
CA ALA A 63 10.75 -6.59 -8.97
C ALA A 63 10.61 -7.88 -8.14
N LYS A 64 11.54 -8.83 -8.25
CA LYS A 64 11.54 -10.06 -7.45
C LYS A 64 11.64 -9.78 -5.94
N GLU A 65 12.48 -8.84 -5.52
CA GLU A 65 12.60 -8.43 -4.11
C GLU A 65 11.28 -7.83 -3.61
N LEU A 66 10.67 -6.96 -4.41
CA LEU A 66 9.38 -6.35 -4.10
C LEU A 66 8.25 -7.38 -4.03
N THR A 67 8.23 -8.38 -4.90
CA THR A 67 7.25 -9.47 -4.85
C THR A 67 7.40 -10.29 -3.57
N LYS A 68 8.63 -10.60 -3.14
CA LYS A 68 8.85 -11.27 -1.85
C LYS A 68 8.31 -10.47 -0.67
N LYS A 69 8.56 -9.16 -0.67
CA LYS A 69 7.99 -8.26 0.36
C LYS A 69 6.47 -8.20 0.34
N PHE A 70 5.86 -8.38 -0.82
CA PHE A 70 4.40 -8.50 -0.93
C PHE A 70 3.87 -9.81 -0.35
N GLU A 71 4.61 -10.92 -0.47
CA GLU A 71 4.25 -12.20 0.16
C GLU A 71 4.41 -12.19 1.69
N GLU A 72 5.20 -11.26 2.22
CA GLU A 72 5.39 -11.05 3.67
C GLU A 72 4.33 -10.13 4.31
N LEU A 73 3.44 -9.54 3.50
CA LEU A 73 2.34 -8.66 3.92
C LEU A 73 1.03 -9.42 4.10
#